data_AF-A0A6V7PV06-F1
#
_entry.id   AF-A0A6V7PV06-F1
#
_cell.length_a   1.000
_cell.length_b   1.000
_cell.length_c   1.000
_cell.angle_alpha   90.00
_cell.angle_beta   90.00
_cell.angle_gamma   90.00
#
_symmetry.space_group_name_H-M   'P 1'
#
loop_
_entity.id
_entity.type
_entity.pdbx_description
1 polymer ?
#
loop_
_entity_poly.entity_id
_entity_poly.type
_entity_poly.pdbx_seq_one_letter_code
_entity_poly.pdbx_strand_id
1 'polypeptide(L)'
;MADDEWEEMDMKALATIRMCLADEVLFNIIGEKTAFGLWAKLESLYQNKSITNRIFLKRRLYSLRMKEGTKVSEHLNVFNNIICELESIGEKMKDEDKAITLLCTLPDSYETLITSLSCTKEDSLDLDTVCSALLADEL
;
A
#
# COMPACT_ATOMS: atom_id res chain seq x y z
N MET A 1 19.80 19.62 -25.12
CA MET A 1 20.81 18.67 -24.62
C MET A 1 21.39 17.97 -25.82
N ALA A 2 22.71 17.93 -25.92
CA ALA A 2 23.38 17.08 -26.90
C ALA A 2 23.19 15.61 -26.48
N ASP A 3 23.11 14.68 -27.45
CA ASP A 3 22.99 13.24 -27.16
C ASP A 3 24.07 12.75 -26.18
N ASP A 4 25.28 13.31 -26.28
CA ASP A 4 26.42 13.01 -25.40
C ASP A 4 26.15 13.34 -23.92
N GLU A 5 25.46 14.45 -23.63
CA GLU A 5 25.11 14.83 -22.25
C GLU A 5 24.09 13.86 -21.66
N TRP A 6 23.17 13.35 -22.49
CA TRP A 6 22.15 12.41 -22.07
C TRP A 6 22.75 11.03 -21.79
N GLU A 7 23.65 10.55 -22.64
CA GLU A 7 24.38 9.28 -22.44
C GLU A 7 25.24 9.31 -21.17
N GLU A 8 25.91 10.43 -20.88
CA GLU A 8 26.69 10.58 -19.66
C GLU A 8 25.79 10.51 -18.40
N MET A 9 24.61 11.14 -18.44
CA MET A 9 23.65 11.09 -17.35
C MET A 9 23.05 9.69 -17.16
N ASP A 10 22.71 8.98 -18.24
CA ASP A 10 22.19 7.61 -18.16
C ASP A 10 23.22 6.64 -17.55
N MET A 11 24.49 6.75 -17.95
CA MET A 11 25.57 5.96 -17.35
C MET A 11 25.76 6.26 -15.85
N LYS A 12 25.72 7.52 -15.44
CA LYS A 12 25.81 7.91 -14.02
C LYS A 12 24.65 7.36 -13.21
N ALA A 13 23.42 7.45 -13.73
CA ALA A 13 22.24 6.90 -13.08
C ALA A 13 22.33 5.37 -12.95
N LEU A 14 22.73 4.67 -14.01
CA LEU A 14 22.92 3.22 -14.00
C LEU A 14 23.97 2.78 -12.96
N ALA A 15 25.12 3.46 -12.89
CA ALA A 15 26.16 3.16 -11.89
C ALA A 15 25.65 3.41 -10.46
N THR A 16 24.95 4.52 -10.24
CA THR A 16 24.40 4.88 -8.93
C THR A 16 23.39 3.84 -8.46
N ILE A 17 22.46 3.42 -9.32
CA ILE A 17 21.48 2.39 -8.96
C ILE A 17 22.18 1.08 -8.61
N ARG A 18 23.17 0.64 -9.39
CA ARG A 18 23.95 -0.58 -9.10
C ARG A 18 24.67 -0.53 -7.76
N MET A 19 25.24 0.62 -7.40
CA MET A 19 25.93 0.80 -6.11
C MET A 19 25.00 0.68 -4.90
N CYS A 20 23.70 0.91 -5.07
CA CYS A 20 22.70 0.83 -4.01
C CYS A 20 22.08 -0.57 -3.84
N LEU A 21 22.48 -1.55 -4.65
CA LEU A 21 21.90 -2.89 -4.66
C LEU A 21 22.86 -3.91 -4.03
N ALA A 22 22.30 -4.92 -3.37
CA ALA A 22 23.06 -6.04 -2.85
C ALA A 22 23.56 -6.96 -3.97
N ASP A 23 24.66 -7.66 -3.74
CA ASP A 23 25.32 -8.52 -4.73
C ASP A 23 24.39 -9.59 -5.30
N GLU A 24 23.46 -10.11 -4.50
CA GLU A 24 22.46 -11.10 -4.93
C GLU A 24 21.48 -10.55 -5.97
N VAL A 25 21.25 -9.24 -5.97
CA VAL A 25 20.36 -8.54 -6.91
C VAL A 25 21.11 -8.22 -8.21
N LEU A 26 22.41 -7.91 -8.12
CA LEU A 26 23.26 -7.53 -9.27
C LEU A 26 23.31 -8.62 -10.35
N PHE A 27 23.35 -9.90 -9.96
CA PHE A 27 23.35 -11.01 -10.92
C PHE A 27 22.11 -11.02 -11.83
N ASN A 28 20.97 -10.54 -11.34
CA ASN A 28 19.71 -10.55 -12.09
C ASN A 28 19.57 -9.37 -13.07
N ILE A 29 20.45 -8.37 -12.98
CA ILE A 29 20.38 -7.10 -13.74
C ILE A 29 21.65 -6.77 -14.51
N ILE A 30 22.67 -7.64 -14.49
CA ILE A 30 23.98 -7.42 -15.09
C ILE A 30 23.94 -7.20 -16.62
N GLY A 31 22.89 -7.67 -17.28
CA GLY A 31 22.67 -7.51 -18.73
C GLY A 31 22.08 -6.17 -19.16
N GLU A 32 21.58 -5.35 -18.23
CA GLU A 32 20.92 -4.09 -18.54
C GLU A 32 21.95 -2.98 -18.80
N LYS A 33 21.83 -2.31 -19.95
CA LYS A 33 22.81 -1.31 -20.43
C LYS A 33 22.39 0.13 -20.21
N THR A 34 21.12 0.37 -19.89
CA THR A 34 20.56 1.70 -19.66
C THR A 34 19.98 1.78 -18.26
N ALA A 35 19.99 2.97 -17.66
CA ALA A 35 19.41 3.16 -16.33
C ALA A 35 17.91 2.80 -16.33
N PHE A 36 17.22 3.14 -17.42
CA PHE A 36 15.82 2.76 -17.62
C PHE A 36 15.60 1.24 -17.69
N GLY A 37 16.40 0.52 -18.49
CA GLY A 37 16.28 -0.94 -18.61
C GLY A 37 16.55 -1.64 -17.27
N LEU A 38 17.57 -1.17 -16.55
CA LEU A 38 17.88 -1.64 -15.21
C LEU A 38 16.72 -1.41 -14.24
N TRP A 39 16.15 -0.21 -14.23
CA TRP A 39 15.02 0.14 -13.36
C TRP A 39 13.77 -0.70 -13.71
N ALA A 40 13.44 -0.86 -14.99
CA ALA A 40 12.32 -1.68 -15.46
C ALA A 40 12.52 -3.18 -15.11
N LYS A 41 13.76 -3.68 -15.13
CA LYS A 41 14.08 -5.05 -14.73
C LYS A 41 13.91 -5.24 -13.23
N LEU A 42 14.37 -4.29 -12.42
CA LEU A 42 14.13 -4.28 -10.97
C LEU A 42 12.63 -4.23 -10.66
N GLU A 43 11.88 -3.39 -11.37
CA GLU A 43 10.43 -3.35 -11.29
C GLU A 43 9.83 -4.73 -11.62
N SER A 44 10.22 -5.37 -12.72
CA SER A 44 9.73 -6.71 -13.07
C SER A 44 10.09 -7.80 -12.04
N LEU A 45 11.25 -7.71 -11.39
CA LEU A 45 11.74 -8.73 -10.45
C LEU A 45 11.16 -8.55 -9.05
N TYR A 46 11.01 -7.30 -8.61
CA TYR A 46 10.71 -6.96 -7.21
C TYR A 46 9.39 -6.21 -7.04
N GLN A 47 8.93 -5.41 -8.01
CA GLN A 47 7.54 -5.00 -8.05
C GLN A 47 6.71 -6.17 -8.57
N ASN A 48 6.28 -7.02 -7.65
CA ASN A 48 5.33 -8.08 -7.94
C ASN A 48 3.94 -7.46 -8.16
N LYS A 49 3.74 -6.78 -9.30
CA LYS A 49 2.42 -6.36 -9.82
C LYS A 49 1.60 -7.54 -10.34
N SER A 50 2.04 -8.77 -10.05
CA SER A 50 1.34 -9.97 -10.48
C SER A 50 -0.07 -9.97 -9.89
N ILE A 51 -1.01 -10.52 -10.67
CA ILE A 51 -2.37 -10.75 -10.22
C ILE A 51 -2.40 -11.57 -8.93
N THR A 52 -1.40 -12.43 -8.70
CA THR A 52 -1.20 -13.21 -7.47
C THR A 52 -0.97 -12.31 -6.25
N ASN A 53 -0.08 -11.32 -6.34
CA ASN A 53 0.19 -10.42 -5.22
C ASN A 53 -1.01 -9.52 -4.92
N ARG A 54 -1.69 -9.03 -5.96
CA ARG A 54 -2.97 -8.30 -5.83
C ARG A 54 -4.03 -9.15 -5.13
N ILE A 55 -4.22 -10.39 -5.57
CA ILE A 55 -5.16 -11.33 -4.95
C ILE A 55 -4.75 -11.61 -3.49
N PHE A 56 -3.47 -11.80 -3.22
CA PHE A 56 -2.96 -12.04 -1.88
C PHE A 56 -3.25 -10.86 -0.93
N LEU A 57 -2.94 -9.63 -1.35
CA LEU A 57 -3.19 -8.44 -0.56
C LEU A 57 -4.68 -8.17 -0.36
N LYS A 58 -5.51 -8.30 -1.41
CA LYS A 58 -6.98 -8.19 -1.26
C LYS A 58 -7.54 -9.26 -0.34
N ARG A 59 -7.05 -10.50 -0.44
CA ARG A 59 -7.48 -11.58 0.44
C ARG A 59 -7.09 -11.27 1.89
N ARG A 60 -5.88 -10.75 2.12
CA ARG A 60 -5.42 -10.32 3.45
C ARG A 60 -6.28 -9.16 3.98
N LEU A 61 -6.61 -8.17 3.14
CA LEU A 61 -7.49 -7.06 3.49
C LEU A 61 -8.89 -7.55 3.90
N TYR A 62 -9.54 -8.35 3.06
CA TYR A 62 -10.92 -8.80 3.33
C TYR A 62 -11.02 -9.88 4.42
N SER A 63 -9.92 -10.56 4.74
CA SER A 63 -9.84 -11.47 5.89
C SER A 63 -9.38 -10.79 7.17
N LEU A 64 -8.98 -9.51 7.12
CA LEU A 64 -8.61 -8.76 8.30
C LEU A 64 -9.83 -8.62 9.22
N ARG A 65 -9.66 -9.04 10.47
CA ARG A 65 -10.66 -8.92 11.53
C ARG A 65 -9.95 -8.45 12.79
N MET A 66 -10.46 -7.39 13.38
CA MET A 66 -10.02 -6.93 14.70
C MET A 66 -10.51 -7.95 15.73
N LYS A 67 -9.62 -8.36 16.63
CA LYS A 67 -9.99 -9.23 17.75
C LYS A 67 -10.46 -8.37 18.92
N GLU A 68 -11.47 -8.85 19.63
CA GLU A 68 -11.92 -8.25 20.89
C GLU A 68 -10.75 -8.04 21.86
N GLY A 69 -10.64 -6.83 22.41
CA GLY A 69 -9.56 -6.41 23.32
C GLY A 69 -8.22 -6.07 22.66
N THR A 70 -8.12 -6.08 21.33
CA THR A 70 -6.95 -5.49 20.63
C THR A 70 -7.08 -3.98 20.63
N LYS A 71 -5.97 -3.26 20.69
CA LYS A 71 -6.01 -1.79 20.57
C LYS A 71 -6.45 -1.40 19.16
N VAL A 72 -7.35 -0.41 19.06
CA VAL A 72 -7.82 0.11 17.77
C VAL A 72 -6.64 0.63 16.96
N SER A 73 -5.72 1.36 17.62
CA SER A 73 -4.49 1.88 17.02
C SER A 73 -3.61 0.81 16.36
N GLU A 74 -3.49 -0.38 16.96
CA GLU A 74 -2.69 -1.48 16.41
C GLU A 74 -3.37 -2.07 15.17
N HIS A 75 -4.69 -2.26 15.22
CA HIS A 75 -5.49 -2.73 14.08
C HIS A 75 -5.46 -1.73 12.91
N LEU A 76 -5.60 -0.43 13.17
CA LEU A 76 -5.50 0.63 12.17
C LEU A 76 -4.13 0.64 11.51
N ASN A 77 -3.05 0.42 12.26
CA ASN A 77 -1.71 0.32 11.68
C ASN A 77 -1.60 -0.86 10.71
N VAL A 78 -2.14 -2.02 11.06
CA VAL A 78 -2.16 -3.19 10.15
C VAL A 78 -2.99 -2.91 8.90
N PHE A 79 -4.16 -2.30 9.06
CA PHE A 79 -5.03 -1.90 7.94
C PHE A 79 -4.32 -0.93 6.99
N ASN A 80 -3.75 0.16 7.52
CA ASN A 80 -3.04 1.17 6.75
C ASN A 80 -1.83 0.59 6.01
N ASN A 81 -1.07 -0.32 6.63
CA ASN A 81 0.03 -1.01 5.96
C ASN A 81 -0.44 -1.80 4.73
N ILE A 82 -1.58 -2.51 4.81
CA ILE A 82 -2.12 -3.26 3.67
C ILE A 82 -2.59 -2.31 2.56
N ILE A 83 -3.22 -1.19 2.93
CA ILE A 83 -3.63 -0.15 1.95
C ILE A 83 -2.40 0.44 1.25
N CYS A 84 -1.35 0.79 1.99
CA CYS A 84 -0.11 1.29 1.41
C CYS A 84 0.55 0.26 0.48
N GLU A 85 0.55 -1.03 0.85
CA GLU A 85 1.02 -2.12 -0.02
C GLU A 85 0.20 -2.21 -1.32
N LEU A 86 -1.14 -2.10 -1.25
CA LEU A 86 -2.02 -2.08 -2.42
C LEU A 86 -1.78 -0.86 -3.33
N GLU A 87 -1.64 0.33 -2.73
CA GLU A 87 -1.35 1.55 -3.48
C GLU A 87 0.03 1.50 -4.15
N SER A 88 1.02 0.89 -3.49
CA SER A 88 2.38 0.73 -4.05
C SER A 88 2.43 -0.12 -5.32
N ILE A 89 1.47 -1.05 -5.48
CA ILE A 89 1.34 -1.87 -6.70
C ILE A 89 0.35 -1.29 -7.72
N GLY A 90 -0.15 -0.07 -7.47
CA GLY A 90 -1.01 0.68 -8.38
C GLY A 90 -2.51 0.45 -8.20
N GLU A 91 -2.95 -0.24 -7.14
CA GLU A 91 -4.37 -0.31 -6.79
C GLU A 91 -4.74 0.81 -5.83
N LYS A 92 -5.40 1.84 -6.36
CA LYS A 92 -6.01 2.89 -5.54
C LYS A 92 -7.42 2.47 -5.14
N MET A 93 -7.70 2.48 -3.84
CA MET A 93 -9.06 2.42 -3.31
C MET A 93 -9.56 3.82 -3.03
N LYS A 94 -10.86 4.08 -3.25
CA LYS A 94 -11.47 5.34 -2.83
C LYS A 94 -11.49 5.39 -1.30
N ASP A 95 -11.45 6.59 -0.74
CA ASP A 95 -11.44 6.73 0.72
C ASP A 95 -12.75 6.23 1.36
N GLU A 96 -13.88 6.38 0.65
CA GLU A 96 -15.16 5.74 1.00
C GLU A 96 -15.05 4.21 1.08
N ASP A 97 -14.44 3.57 0.08
CA ASP A 97 -14.25 2.11 0.06
C ASP A 97 -13.33 1.66 1.20
N LYS A 98 -12.29 2.46 1.53
CA LYS A 98 -11.40 2.20 2.67
C LYS A 98 -12.16 2.29 3.98
N ALA A 99 -12.97 3.33 4.18
CA ALA A 99 -13.79 3.53 5.36
C ALA A 99 -14.79 2.39 5.56
N ILE A 100 -15.52 2.00 4.51
CA ILE A 100 -16.45 0.87 4.54
C ILE A 100 -15.71 -0.44 4.86
N THR A 101 -14.57 -0.68 4.20
CA THR A 101 -13.78 -1.89 4.46
C THR A 101 -13.33 -1.95 5.92
N LEU A 102 -12.85 -0.83 6.48
CA LEU A 102 -12.45 -0.73 7.88
C LEU A 102 -13.61 -1.07 8.82
N LEU A 103 -14.80 -0.50 8.60
CA LEU A 103 -16.00 -0.80 9.39
C LEU A 103 -16.35 -2.31 9.34
N CYS A 104 -16.19 -2.96 8.19
CA CYS A 104 -16.41 -4.41 8.06
C CYS A 104 -15.35 -5.28 8.76
N THR A 105 -14.22 -4.71 9.20
CA THR A 105 -13.19 -5.46 9.93
C THR A 105 -13.37 -5.43 11.44
N LEU A 106 -14.23 -4.55 11.96
CA LEU A 106 -14.47 -4.38 13.38
C LEU A 106 -15.29 -5.55 13.95
N PRO A 107 -15.17 -5.85 15.26
CA PRO A 107 -15.96 -6.88 15.92
C PRO A 107 -17.37 -6.36 16.27
N ASP A 108 -18.27 -7.28 16.60
CA ASP A 108 -19.69 -6.99 16.86
C ASP A 108 -19.91 -5.97 18.01
N SER A 109 -18.96 -5.82 18.93
CA SER A 109 -19.02 -4.79 19.98
C SER A 109 -19.10 -3.36 19.44
N TYR A 110 -18.61 -3.12 18.22
CA TYR A 110 -18.64 -1.81 17.57
C TYR A 110 -19.90 -1.60 16.71
N GLU A 111 -20.87 -2.53 16.69
CA GLU A 111 -22.09 -2.41 15.85
C GLU A 111 -22.88 -1.12 16.11
N THR A 112 -22.91 -0.64 17.35
CA THR A 112 -23.57 0.62 17.72
C THR A 112 -22.95 1.83 17.03
N LEU A 113 -21.62 1.88 16.98
CA LEU A 113 -20.86 2.93 16.28
C LEU A 113 -20.99 2.80 14.78
N ILE A 114 -20.90 1.58 14.25
CA ILE A 114 -21.09 1.32 12.82
C ILE A 114 -22.47 1.80 12.37
N THR A 115 -23.51 1.52 13.16
CA THR A 115 -24.89 1.98 12.90
C THR A 115 -24.98 3.50 12.97
N SER A 116 -24.37 4.12 13.98
CA SER A 116 -24.33 5.59 14.12
C SER A 116 -23.66 6.27 12.92
N LEU A 117 -22.51 5.75 12.48
CA LEU A 117 -21.78 6.23 11.31
C LEU A 117 -22.50 5.91 9.99
N SER A 118 -23.33 4.87 9.94
CA SER A 118 -24.15 4.57 8.76
C SER A 118 -25.39 5.46 8.65
N CYS A 119 -25.80 6.10 9.75
CA CYS A 119 -26.95 7.00 9.79
C CYS A 119 -26.58 8.48 9.69
N THR A 120 -25.29 8.83 9.55
CA THR A 120 -24.88 10.21 9.30
C THR A 120 -25.42 10.68 7.94
N LYS A 121 -25.93 11.92 7.91
CA LYS A 121 -26.56 12.52 6.71
C LYS A 121 -25.57 12.95 5.63
N GLU A 122 -24.31 12.55 5.75
CA GLU A 122 -23.26 12.92 4.80
C GLU A 122 -23.22 11.89 3.66
N ASP A 123 -23.24 12.38 2.42
CA ASP A 123 -23.21 11.55 1.21
C ASP A 123 -21.84 10.89 0.96
N SER A 124 -20.83 11.15 1.79
CA SER A 124 -19.49 10.59 1.68
C SER A 124 -18.90 10.28 3.06
N LEU A 125 -18.47 9.04 3.27
CA LEU A 125 -17.71 8.63 4.45
C LEU A 125 -16.22 8.78 4.19
N ASP A 126 -15.56 9.55 5.04
CA ASP A 126 -14.11 9.73 5.01
C ASP A 126 -13.41 8.81 6.02
N LEU A 127 -12.23 8.31 5.65
CA LEU A 127 -11.46 7.38 6.48
C LEU A 127 -11.00 8.05 7.78
N ASP A 128 -10.63 9.34 7.73
CA ASP A 128 -10.14 10.07 8.91
C ASP A 128 -11.26 10.27 9.94
N THR A 129 -12.49 10.52 9.51
CA THR A 129 -13.67 10.62 10.38
C THR A 129 -13.94 9.29 11.09
N VAL A 130 -13.87 8.17 10.37
CA VAL A 130 -14.05 6.83 10.96
C VAL A 130 -12.93 6.50 11.94
N CYS A 131 -11.66 6.77 11.58
CA CYS A 131 -10.52 6.56 12.48
C CYS A 131 -10.68 7.39 13.77
N SER A 132 -11.09 8.65 13.66
CA SER A 132 -11.28 9.54 14.80
C SER A 132 -12.40 9.07 15.72
N ALA A 133 -13.52 8.61 15.15
CA ALA A 133 -14.63 8.05 15.92
C ALA A 133 -14.24 6.77 16.66
N LEU A 134 -13.47 5.88 16.01
CA LEU A 134 -13.00 4.64 16.63
C LEU A 134 -12.01 4.89 17.77
N LEU A 135 -11.11 5.86 17.62
CA LEU A 135 -10.18 6.24 18.68
C LEU A 135 -10.87 6.95 19.85
N ALA A 136 -11.96 7.67 19.59
CA ALA A 136 -12.75 8.32 20.64
C ALA A 136 -13.55 7.33 21.47
N ASP A 137 -13.98 6.21 20.88
CA ASP A 137 -14.71 5.15 21.60
C ASP A 137 -13.79 4.24 22.44
N GLU A 138 -12.50 4.15 22.09
CA GLU A 138 -11.48 3.43 22.87
C GLU A 138 -11.11 4.13 24.20
N LEU A 139 -11.51 5.41 24.38
CA LEU A 139 -11.11 6.33 25.46
C LEU A 139 -12.11 6.38 26.62
#